data_AF-A0A2V8CLD4-F1
#
_entry.id   AF-A0A2V8CLD4-F1
#
_cell.length_a   1.000
_cell.length_b   1.000
_cell.length_c   1.000
_cell.angle_alpha   90.00
_cell.angle_beta   90.00
_cell.angle_gamma   90.00
#
_symmetry.space_group_name_H-M   'P 1'
#
loop_
_entity.id
_entity.type
_entity.pdbx_description
1 polymer ?
#
loop_
_entity_poly.entity_id
_entity_poly.type
_entity_poly.pdbx_seq_one_letter_code
_entity_poly.pdbx_strand_id
1 'polypeptide(L)'
;MFISARVHNAGVAAAAIVVAAAAPAAAQSEAALKTFFEGQHVTLRIDMPGTSDGVDVHADAPRAVDFSEYRDDLKKYGTAIRAGDTVTVTLVKVKKDLIEFQLAGGGFGTFGDDTSTSVYIPHVDKSEREKGLEKRVKEETDRDRRRELQRDLDEL
;
A
#
# COMPACT_ATOMS: atom_id res chain seq x y z
N MET A 1 -34.45 -27.05 75.21
CA MET A 1 -35.74 -26.58 74.67
C MET A 1 -35.48 -26.17 73.22
N PHE A 2 -35.76 -27.08 72.28
CA PHE A 2 -35.39 -26.94 70.87
C PHE A 2 -36.55 -26.29 70.12
N ILE A 3 -36.33 -25.09 69.57
CA ILE A 3 -37.31 -24.41 68.72
C ILE A 3 -37.00 -24.78 67.27
N SER A 4 -37.93 -25.55 66.70
CA SER A 4 -38.03 -25.89 65.29
C SER A 4 -38.50 -24.67 64.49
N ALA A 5 -37.72 -24.22 63.51
CA ALA A 5 -38.17 -23.27 62.49
C ALA A 5 -38.32 -23.99 61.14
N ARG A 6 -39.58 -24.16 60.70
CA ARG A 6 -39.94 -24.56 59.34
C ARG A 6 -39.60 -23.41 58.38
N VAL A 7 -38.69 -23.62 57.44
CA VAL A 7 -38.52 -22.76 56.27
C VAL A 7 -39.39 -23.33 55.15
N HIS A 8 -40.33 -22.51 54.66
CA HIS A 8 -41.19 -22.81 53.54
C HIS A 8 -40.43 -22.63 52.21
N ASN A 9 -40.82 -23.42 51.22
CA ASN A 9 -40.22 -23.51 49.89
C ASN A 9 -40.40 -22.24 49.02
N ALA A 10 -39.52 -22.16 48.01
CA ALA A 10 -39.59 -21.37 46.77
C ALA A 10 -39.02 -19.94 46.79
N GLY A 11 -37.92 -19.74 46.05
CA GLY A 11 -37.43 -18.40 45.74
C GLY A 11 -36.05 -18.36 45.09
N VAL A 12 -36.00 -18.61 43.78
CA VAL A 12 -35.02 -18.08 42.81
C VAL A 12 -33.53 -18.37 43.08
N ALA A 13 -33.00 -19.36 42.36
CA ALA A 13 -31.56 -19.47 42.12
C ALA A 13 -31.08 -18.24 41.34
N ALA A 14 -30.29 -17.38 41.98
CA ALA A 14 -29.62 -16.28 41.31
C ALA A 14 -28.48 -16.83 40.46
N ALA A 15 -28.74 -17.08 39.18
CA ALA A 15 -27.69 -17.32 38.19
C ALA A 15 -26.93 -16.00 37.97
N ALA A 16 -25.71 -15.91 38.49
CA ALA A 16 -24.80 -14.82 38.16
C ALA A 16 -24.38 -14.95 36.68
N ILE A 17 -25.05 -14.21 35.81
CA ILE A 17 -24.64 -14.03 34.42
C ILE A 17 -23.36 -13.18 34.45
N VAL A 18 -22.21 -13.83 34.36
CA VAL A 18 -20.97 -13.15 33.98
C VAL A 18 -21.14 -12.75 32.52
N VAL A 19 -21.61 -11.53 32.29
CA VAL A 19 -21.50 -10.88 30.97
C VAL A 19 -20.01 -10.64 30.77
N ALA A 20 -19.35 -11.59 30.10
CA ALA A 20 -18.07 -11.30 29.48
C ALA A 20 -18.35 -10.18 28.48
N ALA A 21 -18.03 -8.95 28.87
CA ALA A 21 -18.02 -7.81 27.96
C ALA A 21 -17.00 -8.17 26.88
N ALA A 22 -17.50 -8.69 25.76
CA ALA A 22 -16.74 -8.71 24.52
C ALA A 22 -16.35 -7.25 24.30
N ALA A 23 -15.06 -6.93 24.51
CA ALA A 23 -14.55 -5.63 24.13
C ALA A 23 -14.96 -5.45 22.66
N PRO A 24 -15.72 -4.40 22.31
CA PRO A 24 -16.02 -4.15 20.92
C PRO A 24 -14.67 -4.09 20.20
N ALA A 25 -14.56 -4.75 19.05
CA ALA A 25 -13.40 -4.69 18.18
C ALA A 25 -13.24 -3.25 17.67
N ALA A 26 -12.76 -2.35 18.53
CA ALA A 26 -12.71 -0.90 18.35
C ALA A 26 -11.35 -0.46 17.79
N ALA A 27 -10.66 -1.33 17.05
CA ALA A 27 -9.29 -1.10 16.59
C ALA A 27 -9.12 -1.24 15.07
N GLN A 28 -10.09 -0.77 14.27
CA GLN A 28 -9.94 -0.65 12.81
C GLN A 28 -10.53 0.65 12.25
N SER A 29 -10.40 1.77 12.98
CA SER A 29 -10.72 3.07 12.39
C SER A 29 -9.63 3.49 11.40
N GLU A 30 -9.99 4.26 10.38
CA GLU A 30 -9.02 4.84 9.44
C GLU A 30 -7.91 5.59 10.18
N ALA A 31 -8.26 6.36 11.21
CA ALA A 31 -7.29 7.08 12.03
C ALA A 31 -6.26 6.15 12.70
N ALA A 32 -6.72 5.01 13.25
CA ALA A 32 -5.83 4.03 13.85
C ALA A 32 -4.89 3.39 12.80
N LEU A 33 -5.41 3.07 11.62
CA LEU A 33 -4.61 2.53 10.51
C LEU A 33 -3.57 3.53 10.02
N LYS A 34 -3.94 4.81 9.85
CA LYS A 34 -3.02 5.88 9.46
C LYS A 34 -1.91 6.06 10.48
N THR A 35 -2.26 6.23 11.76
CA THR A 35 -1.29 6.39 12.84
C THR A 35 -0.33 5.21 12.94
N PHE A 36 -0.82 4.00 12.69
CA PHE A 36 0.01 2.81 12.80
C PHE A 36 0.91 2.60 11.59
N PHE A 37 0.41 2.78 10.36
CA PHE A 37 1.13 2.38 9.14
C PHE A 37 1.85 3.53 8.45
N GLU A 38 1.34 4.76 8.46
CA GLU A 38 1.99 5.87 7.74
C GLU A 38 3.37 6.17 8.35
N GLY A 39 4.38 6.29 7.48
CA GLY A 39 5.78 6.44 7.87
C GLY A 39 6.46 5.13 8.32
N GLN A 40 5.73 4.02 8.46
CA GLN A 40 6.34 2.72 8.75
C GLN A 40 6.96 2.08 7.52
N HIS A 41 7.99 1.27 7.77
CA HIS A 41 8.62 0.44 6.76
C HIS A 41 7.93 -0.92 6.68
N VAL A 42 7.56 -1.33 5.46
CA VAL A 42 6.95 -2.62 5.17
C VAL A 42 7.77 -3.33 4.09
N THR A 43 7.90 -4.65 4.22
CA THR A 43 8.59 -5.48 3.23
C THR A 43 7.57 -6.09 2.28
N LEU A 44 7.74 -5.85 0.98
CA LEU A 44 6.85 -6.43 -0.02
C LEU A 44 7.14 -7.92 -0.19
N ARG A 45 6.08 -8.71 -0.34
CA ARG A 45 6.19 -10.17 -0.54
C ARG A 45 6.06 -10.59 -2.00
N ILE A 46 5.63 -9.67 -2.85
CA ILE A 46 5.44 -9.85 -4.29
C ILE A 46 6.02 -8.63 -5.00
N ASP A 47 6.40 -8.79 -6.27
CA ASP A 47 6.83 -7.67 -7.10
C ASP A 47 5.66 -6.70 -7.30
N MET A 48 5.89 -5.38 -7.20
CA MET A 48 4.88 -4.36 -7.48
C MET A 48 5.03 -3.84 -8.91
N PRO A 49 3.98 -3.89 -9.75
CA PRO A 49 4.02 -3.31 -11.08
C PRO A 49 4.16 -1.78 -11.01
N GLY A 50 4.82 -1.20 -12.00
CA GLY A 50 5.00 0.26 -12.14
C GLY A 50 3.76 1.01 -12.64
N THR A 51 2.58 0.69 -12.08
CA THR A 51 1.30 1.33 -12.43
C THR A 51 0.66 1.97 -11.21
N SER A 52 -0.21 2.96 -11.42
CA SER A 52 -0.99 3.62 -10.36
C SER A 52 -2.04 2.71 -9.72
N ASP A 53 -2.45 1.67 -10.45
CA ASP A 53 -3.52 0.75 -10.01
C ASP A 53 -3.02 -0.25 -8.96
N GLY A 54 -1.71 -0.51 -8.91
CA GLY A 54 -1.09 -1.38 -7.92
C GLY A 54 -1.47 -2.86 -8.09
N VAL A 55 -1.66 -3.56 -6.97
CA VAL A 55 -2.09 -4.97 -6.92
C VAL A 55 -3.18 -5.11 -5.87
N ASP A 56 -4.34 -5.60 -6.29
CA ASP A 56 -5.43 -5.91 -5.37
C ASP A 56 -5.21 -7.23 -4.64
N VAL A 57 -5.46 -7.20 -3.32
CA VAL A 57 -5.33 -8.36 -2.44
C VAL A 57 -6.65 -8.61 -1.70
N HIS A 58 -7.28 -9.75 -1.98
CA HIS A 58 -8.53 -10.18 -1.37
C HIS A 58 -8.27 -11.17 -0.24
N ALA A 59 -8.31 -10.72 1.01
CA ALA A 59 -8.01 -11.55 2.19
C ALA A 59 -8.98 -12.72 2.38
N ASP A 60 -10.25 -12.55 2.00
CA ASP A 60 -11.33 -13.53 2.24
C ASP A 60 -11.57 -14.48 1.04
N ALA A 61 -10.80 -14.34 -0.04
CA ALA A 61 -10.97 -15.14 -1.24
C ALA A 61 -10.05 -16.38 -1.25
N PRO A 62 -10.47 -17.52 -1.86
CA PRO A 62 -9.60 -18.68 -2.06
C PRO A 62 -8.32 -18.37 -2.83
N ARG A 63 -8.37 -17.32 -3.66
CA ARG A 63 -7.20 -16.74 -4.34
C ARG A 63 -7.10 -15.28 -3.92
N ALA A 64 -6.04 -14.95 -3.19
CA ALA A 64 -5.85 -13.60 -2.67
C ALA A 64 -5.47 -12.58 -3.76
N VAL A 65 -4.89 -13.01 -4.88
CA VAL A 65 -4.47 -12.14 -5.98
C VAL A 65 -4.89 -12.77 -7.31
N ASP A 66 -5.33 -11.96 -8.26
CA ASP A 66 -5.47 -12.39 -9.66
C ASP A 66 -4.10 -12.45 -10.33
N PHE A 67 -3.52 -13.65 -10.36
CA PHE A 67 -2.21 -13.87 -10.98
C PHE A 67 -2.19 -13.70 -12.50
N SER A 68 -3.33 -13.68 -13.19
CA SER A 68 -3.36 -13.42 -14.63
C SER A 68 -3.14 -11.93 -14.88
N GLU A 69 -3.97 -11.10 -14.26
CA GLU A 69 -3.89 -9.64 -14.35
C GLU A 69 -2.53 -9.14 -13.85
N TYR A 70 -2.12 -9.59 -12.66
CA TYR A 70 -0.82 -9.27 -12.08
C TYR A 70 0.37 -9.55 -13.02
N ARG A 71 0.35 -10.68 -13.73
CA ARG A 71 1.43 -11.04 -14.66
C ARG A 71 1.42 -10.19 -15.92
N ASP A 72 0.23 -9.79 -16.37
CA ASP A 72 0.10 -8.95 -17.54
C ASP A 72 0.52 -7.51 -17.23
N ASP A 73 0.21 -7.00 -16.03
CA ASP A 73 0.70 -5.71 -15.55
C ASP A 73 2.21 -5.68 -15.38
N LEU A 74 2.81 -6.74 -14.80
CA LEU A 74 4.26 -6.83 -14.69
C LEU A 74 4.95 -6.84 -16.05
N LYS A 75 4.37 -7.48 -17.08
CA LYS A 75 4.93 -7.46 -18.44
C LYS A 75 4.78 -6.09 -19.09
N LYS A 76 3.65 -5.42 -18.86
CA LYS A 76 3.29 -4.17 -19.52
C LYS A 76 4.00 -2.97 -18.92
N TYR A 77 4.08 -2.90 -17.59
CA TYR A 77 4.59 -1.75 -16.86
C TYR A 77 5.96 -2.00 -16.22
N GLY A 78 6.42 -3.26 -16.19
CA GLY A 78 7.64 -3.64 -15.48
C GLY A 78 7.46 -3.63 -13.97
N THR A 79 8.51 -4.03 -13.26
CA THR A 79 8.53 -4.05 -11.79
C THR A 79 9.12 -2.75 -11.25
N ALA A 80 8.36 -2.01 -10.45
CA ALA A 80 8.83 -0.79 -9.78
C ALA A 80 9.46 -1.07 -8.41
N ILE A 81 8.91 -2.01 -7.65
CA ILE A 81 9.42 -2.43 -6.35
C ILE A 81 9.51 -3.96 -6.35
N ARG A 82 10.64 -4.52 -5.96
CA ARG A 82 10.85 -5.97 -5.98
C ARG A 82 10.30 -6.62 -4.71
N ALA A 83 9.91 -7.88 -4.82
CA ALA A 83 9.67 -8.73 -3.66
C ALA A 83 10.93 -8.77 -2.79
N GLY A 84 10.77 -8.54 -1.48
CA GLY A 84 11.86 -8.42 -0.51
C GLY A 84 12.32 -6.99 -0.25
N ASP A 85 11.96 -6.03 -1.10
CA ASP A 85 12.27 -4.63 -0.84
C ASP A 85 11.46 -4.12 0.34
N THR A 86 12.11 -3.29 1.15
CA THR A 86 11.48 -2.60 2.27
C THR A 86 11.23 -1.16 1.89
N VAL A 87 9.97 -0.74 1.93
CA VAL A 87 9.53 0.59 1.51
C VAL A 87 8.68 1.26 2.58
N THR A 88 8.63 2.58 2.56
CA THR A 88 7.79 3.36 3.47
C THR A 88 6.36 3.43 2.96
N VAL A 89 5.39 3.20 3.85
CA VAL A 89 3.98 3.52 3.58
C VAL A 89 3.79 5.03 3.71
N THR A 90 3.39 5.68 2.63
CA THR A 90 3.24 7.14 2.58
C THR A 90 1.83 7.60 2.89
N LEU A 91 0.81 6.79 2.56
CA LEU A 91 -0.59 7.14 2.77
C LEU A 91 -1.43 5.88 2.93
N VAL A 92 -2.39 5.93 3.86
CA VAL A 92 -3.41 4.90 4.02
C VAL A 92 -4.79 5.51 3.81
N LYS A 93 -5.57 4.95 2.89
CA LYS A 93 -6.95 5.38 2.63
C LYS A 93 -7.89 4.23 2.90
N VAL A 94 -8.84 4.42 3.81
CA VAL A 94 -9.94 3.48 4.00
C VAL A 94 -11.10 3.94 3.13
N LYS A 95 -11.49 3.09 2.18
CA LYS A 95 -12.70 3.24 1.37
C LYS A 95 -13.79 2.33 1.94
N LYS A 96 -14.97 2.37 1.33
CA LYS A 96 -16.13 1.62 1.82
C LYS A 96 -15.89 0.10 1.84
N ASP A 97 -15.13 -0.40 0.88
CA ASP A 97 -14.96 -1.81 0.55
C ASP A 97 -13.49 -2.26 0.51
N LEU A 98 -12.54 -1.33 0.57
CA LEU A 98 -11.10 -1.64 0.51
C LEU A 98 -10.26 -0.66 1.34
N ILE A 99 -9.02 -1.07 1.60
CA ILE A 99 -7.99 -0.22 2.21
C ILE A 99 -6.86 -0.10 1.19
N GLU A 100 -6.54 1.12 0.80
CA GLU A 100 -5.48 1.42 -0.15
C GLU A 100 -4.22 1.87 0.60
N PHE A 101 -3.09 1.23 0.30
CA PHE A 101 -1.78 1.58 0.82
C PHE A 101 -0.94 2.17 -0.32
N GLN A 102 -0.47 3.40 -0.14
CA GLN A 102 0.47 4.03 -1.07
C GLN A 102 1.89 3.83 -0.55
N LEU A 103 2.78 3.38 -1.43
CA LEU A 103 4.14 2.96 -1.08
C LEU A 103 5.15 3.84 -1.82
N ALA A 104 6.22 4.24 -1.12
CA ALA A 104 7.36 4.97 -1.69
C ALA A 104 6.98 6.21 -2.56
N GLY A 105 5.81 6.84 -2.31
CA GLY A 105 5.34 7.99 -3.08
C GLY A 105 4.59 7.67 -4.38
N GLY A 106 4.28 6.40 -4.66
CA GLY A 106 3.60 5.93 -5.87
C GLY A 106 2.07 5.86 -5.77
N GLY A 107 1.40 6.91 -5.29
CA GLY A 107 -0.06 6.90 -5.18
C GLY A 107 -0.72 8.25 -5.47
N PHE A 108 -1.89 8.20 -6.10
CA PHE A 108 -2.64 9.38 -6.52
C PHE A 108 -3.04 10.23 -5.30
N GLY A 109 -2.59 11.49 -5.28
CA GLY A 109 -2.98 12.50 -4.30
C GLY A 109 -2.40 12.31 -2.89
N THR A 110 -1.07 12.36 -2.75
CA THR A 110 -0.41 12.58 -1.46
C THR A 110 -0.63 14.03 -1.00
N PHE A 111 -0.92 14.18 0.28
CA PHE A 111 -1.53 15.36 0.90
C PHE A 111 -0.65 16.62 0.83
N GLY A 112 -1.20 17.67 0.21
CA GLY A 112 -0.72 19.03 0.31
C GLY A 112 0.05 19.50 -0.91
N ASP A 113 -0.60 20.35 -1.69
CA ASP A 113 -0.07 21.16 -2.79
C ASP A 113 -0.11 20.53 -4.19
N ASP A 114 -0.92 21.19 -5.02
CA ASP A 114 -0.85 21.33 -6.47
C ASP A 114 -0.39 20.14 -7.34
N THR A 115 -1.35 19.67 -8.16
CA THR A 115 -1.20 19.43 -9.61
C THR A 115 0.22 19.20 -10.14
N SER A 116 0.92 18.18 -9.65
CA SER A 116 2.17 17.72 -10.26
C SER A 116 2.33 16.23 -10.08
N THR A 117 2.04 15.54 -11.18
CA THR A 117 2.36 14.16 -11.52
C THR A 117 3.86 13.89 -11.46
N SER A 118 4.47 13.94 -10.28
CA SER A 118 5.83 13.43 -10.09
C SER A 118 5.75 12.04 -9.49
N VAL A 119 5.81 11.05 -10.38
CA VAL A 119 6.06 9.66 -10.02
C VAL A 119 7.46 9.61 -9.42
N TYR A 120 7.59 9.16 -8.18
CA TYR A 120 8.87 8.76 -7.64
C TYR A 120 9.28 7.45 -8.33
N ILE A 121 9.90 7.58 -9.50
CA ILE A 121 10.64 6.51 -10.15
C ILE A 121 11.95 6.41 -9.35
N PRO A 122 12.25 5.28 -8.68
CA PRO A 122 13.56 5.11 -8.06
C PRO A 122 14.60 5.41 -9.13
N HIS A 123 15.48 6.38 -8.86
CA HIS A 123 16.58 6.71 -9.77
C HIS A 123 17.45 5.48 -9.90
N VAL A 124 17.21 4.69 -10.94
CA VAL A 124 18.25 3.90 -11.57
C VAL A 124 19.29 4.95 -11.93
N ASP A 125 20.44 4.95 -11.24
CA ASP A 125 21.48 5.94 -11.50
C ASP A 125 21.79 5.88 -12.99
N LYS A 126 21.43 6.96 -13.70
CA LYS A 126 21.66 7.08 -15.13
C LYS A 126 23.09 6.68 -15.41
N SER A 127 23.30 5.80 -16.39
CA SER A 127 24.65 5.40 -16.75
C SER A 127 25.45 6.65 -17.15
N GLU A 128 26.76 6.67 -16.91
CA GLU A 128 27.62 7.79 -17.33
C GLU A 128 27.49 8.06 -18.85
N ARG A 129 27.14 7.03 -19.62
CA ARG A 129 26.84 7.12 -21.06
C ARG A 129 25.57 7.93 -21.35
N GLU A 130 24.50 7.71 -20.60
CA GLU A 130 23.21 8.40 -20.74
C GLU A 130 23.32 9.88 -20.33
N LYS A 131 23.95 10.17 -19.20
CA LYS A 131 24.23 11.56 -18.75
C LYS A 131 25.03 12.33 -19.81
N GLY A 132 26.00 11.66 -20.44
CA GLY A 132 26.81 12.24 -21.52
C GLY A 132 26.04 12.49 -22.82
N LEU A 133 25.00 11.70 -23.12
CA LEU A 133 24.11 11.93 -24.27
C LEU A 133 23.18 13.12 -24.04
N GLU A 134 22.57 13.24 -22.86
CA GLU A 134 21.70 14.36 -22.51
C GLU A 134 22.42 15.72 -22.60
N LYS A 135 23.67 15.77 -22.13
CA LYS A 135 24.48 16.99 -22.21
C LYS A 135 24.71 17.39 -23.68
N ARG A 136 25.02 16.41 -24.55
CA ARG A 136 25.22 16.65 -25.98
C ARG A 136 23.94 17.10 -26.68
N VAL A 137 22.79 16.52 -26.35
CA VAL A 137 21.48 16.97 -26.89
C VAL A 137 21.19 18.43 -26.52
N LYS A 138 21.52 18.85 -25.30
CA LYS A 138 21.29 20.23 -24.82
C LYS A 138 22.24 21.25 -25.46
N GLU A 139 23.48 20.85 -25.74
CA GLU A 139 24.50 21.72 -26.32
C GLU A 139 24.45 21.74 -27.86
N GLU A 140 23.80 20.76 -28.49
CA GLU A 140 23.69 20.66 -29.95
C GLU A 140 22.71 21.69 -30.54
N THR A 141 23.22 22.48 -31.48
CA THR A 141 22.47 23.56 -32.15
C THR A 141 21.88 23.10 -33.48
N ASP A 142 22.43 22.04 -34.09
CA ASP A 142 21.90 21.44 -35.32
C ASP A 142 20.68 20.55 -35.03
N ARG A 143 19.56 20.84 -35.72
CA ARG A 143 18.28 20.16 -35.51
C ARG A 143 18.31 18.68 -35.87
N ASP A 144 19.04 18.31 -36.92
CA ASP A 144 19.07 16.94 -37.42
C ASP A 144 19.98 16.08 -36.54
N ARG A 145 21.13 16.62 -36.11
CA ARG A 145 22.02 15.95 -35.15
C ARG A 145 21.42 15.80 -33.77
N ARG A 146 20.71 16.82 -33.28
CA ARG A 146 20.01 16.74 -32.00
C ARG A 146 18.94 15.63 -32.01
N ARG A 147 18.27 15.42 -33.15
CA ARG A 147 17.26 14.36 -33.30
C ARG A 147 17.88 12.96 -33.33
N GLU A 148 19.08 12.82 -33.89
CA GLU A 148 19.85 11.57 -33.82
C GLU A 148 20.28 11.26 -32.39
N LEU A 149 20.88 12.23 -31.70
CA LEU A 149 21.28 12.09 -30.29
C LEU A 149 20.11 11.80 -29.35
N GLN A 150 18.91 12.33 -29.65
CA GLN A 150 17.70 12.02 -28.91
C GLN A 150 17.22 10.58 -29.14
N ARG A 151 17.30 10.07 -30.37
CA ARG A 151 16.96 8.66 -30.65
C ARG A 151 17.90 7.69 -29.93
N ASP A 152 19.19 7.99 -29.91
CA ASP A 152 20.17 7.21 -29.16
C ASP A 152 19.92 7.22 -27.64
N LEU A 153 19.28 8.28 -27.12
CA LEU A 153 18.87 8.39 -25.73
C LEU A 153 17.58 7.59 -25.47
N ASP A 154 16.64 7.61 -26.40
CA ASP A 154 15.36 6.91 -26.31
C ASP A 154 15.50 5.38 -26.52
N GLU A 155 16.60 4.92 -27.12
CA GLU A 155 16.94 3.49 -27.33
C GLU A 155 17.71 2.84 -26.16
N LEU A 156 18.11 3.62 -25.15
CA LEU A 156 18.78 3.13 -23.92
C LEU A 156 17.77 2.69 -22.85
#